data_AF-A0A418QZ69-F1
#
_entry.id   AF-A0A418QZ69-F1
#
_cell.length_a   1.000
_cell.length_b   1.000
_cell.length_c   1.000
_cell.angle_alpha   90.00
_cell.angle_beta   90.00
_cell.angle_gamma   90.00
#
_symmetry.space_group_name_H-M   'P 1'
#
loop_
_entity.id
_entity.type
_entity.pdbx_description
1 polymer ?
#
loop_
_entity_poly.entity_id
_entity_poly.type
_entity_poly.pdbx_seq_one_letter_code
_entity_poly.pdbx_strand_id
1 'polypeptide(L)'
;MATVDLPDLMGRNIDQVRRKLGAPRESKEQAIGLEPTAEQMQSTKGQDWINTFEQNGLTIVATFNARSRKVRDLVVVGSDEDEILRRANLSLTAPNYMVLPVANPSNNREIIGMRVVDRK
;
A
#
# COMPACT_ATOMS: atom_id res chain seq x y z
N MET A 1 -19.11 8.98 -6.24
CA MET A 1 -17.69 9.06 -5.84
C MET A 1 -17.11 7.68 -6.09
N ALA A 2 -16.02 7.55 -6.86
CA ALA A 2 -15.46 6.25 -7.22
C ALA A 2 -14.58 5.73 -6.08
N THR A 3 -14.89 4.55 -5.56
CA THR A 3 -14.06 3.82 -4.60
C THR A 3 -12.94 3.09 -5.34
N VAL A 4 -11.82 2.86 -4.65
CA VAL A 4 -10.74 2.00 -5.15
C VAL A 4 -10.93 0.62 -4.55
N ASP A 5 -11.15 -0.41 -5.37
CA ASP A 5 -11.29 -1.78 -4.89
C ASP A 5 -9.93 -2.43 -4.60
N LEU A 6 -9.31 -2.06 -3.47
CA LEU A 6 -8.03 -2.68 -3.05
C LEU A 6 -8.10 -4.20 -2.86
N PRO A 7 -9.20 -4.80 -2.36
CA PRO A 7 -9.31 -6.25 -2.27
C PRO A 7 -9.15 -6.96 -3.62
N ASP A 8 -9.58 -6.33 -4.72
CA ASP A 8 -9.41 -6.89 -6.07
C ASP A 8 -7.93 -6.90 -6.48
N LEU A 9 -7.12 -5.99 -5.94
CA LEU A 9 -5.70 -5.87 -6.25
C LEU A 9 -4.82 -6.80 -5.43
N MET A 10 -5.34 -7.33 -4.30
CA MET A 10 -4.65 -8.31 -3.47
C MET A 10 -4.37 -9.59 -4.25
N GLY A 11 -3.14 -10.10 -4.13
CA GLY A 11 -2.70 -11.32 -4.84
C GLY A 11 -2.45 -11.14 -6.34
N ARG A 12 -2.65 -9.93 -6.90
CA ARG A 12 -2.34 -9.64 -8.31
C ARG A 12 -0.87 -9.25 -8.50
N ASN A 13 -0.44 -9.30 -9.77
CA ASN A 13 0.87 -8.79 -10.16
C ASN A 13 0.82 -7.27 -10.34
N ILE A 14 1.96 -6.61 -10.15
CA ILE A 14 2.08 -5.16 -10.27
C ILE A 14 1.60 -4.62 -11.63
N ASP A 15 1.79 -5.37 -12.71
CA ASP A 15 1.30 -4.98 -14.05
C ASP A 15 -0.23 -4.88 -14.12
N GLN A 16 -0.94 -5.75 -13.41
CA GLN A 16 -2.41 -5.68 -13.33
C GLN A 16 -2.86 -4.52 -12.45
N VAL A 17 -2.13 -4.27 -11.36
CA VAL A 17 -2.37 -3.10 -10.49
C VAL A 17 -2.20 -1.81 -11.29
N ARG A 18 -1.14 -1.67 -12.08
CA ARG A 18 -0.92 -0.52 -12.97
C ARG A 18 -2.03 -0.34 -14.00
N ARG A 19 -2.61 -1.43 -14.52
CA ARG A 19 -3.76 -1.34 -15.44
C ARG A 19 -5.03 -0.84 -14.76
N LYS A 20 -5.19 -1.10 -13.47
CA LYS A 20 -6.38 -0.71 -12.68
C LYS A 20 -6.24 0.68 -12.06
N LEU A 21 -5.08 0.98 -11.48
CA LEU A 21 -4.78 2.23 -10.80
C LEU A 21 -4.22 3.31 -11.73
N GLY A 22 -3.71 2.93 -12.90
CA GLY A 22 -3.03 3.81 -13.83
C GLY A 22 -1.51 3.73 -13.72
N ALA A 23 -0.83 4.65 -14.41
CA ALA A 23 0.62 4.70 -14.38
C ALA A 23 1.10 4.98 -12.94
N PRO A 24 2.09 4.23 -12.43
CA PRO A 24 2.69 4.56 -11.15
C PRO A 24 3.40 5.91 -11.29
N ARG A 25 3.34 6.74 -10.25
CA ARG A 25 4.17 7.93 -10.21
C ARG A 25 5.61 7.46 -10.02
N GLU A 26 6.49 7.70 -10.99
CA GLU A 26 7.87 7.22 -10.95
C GLU A 26 8.58 7.65 -9.66
N SER A 27 9.00 6.65 -8.88
CA SER A 27 9.81 6.78 -7.68
C SER A 27 11.23 7.21 -8.05
N LYS A 28 11.45 8.50 -8.29
CA LYS A 28 12.77 9.09 -8.08
C LYS A 28 12.86 9.95 -6.83
N GLU A 29 11.73 10.44 -6.31
CA GLU A 29 11.77 11.46 -5.23
C GLU A 29 10.61 11.35 -4.23
N GLN A 30 9.90 10.22 -4.16
CA GLN A 30 8.66 10.15 -3.38
C GLN A 30 8.92 9.75 -1.93
N ALA A 31 9.37 10.73 -1.16
CA ALA A 31 9.21 10.76 0.28
C ALA A 31 7.72 10.93 0.62
N ILE A 32 7.07 9.87 1.09
CA ILE A 32 5.93 9.98 2.00
C ILE A 32 6.06 8.80 3.00
N GLY A 33 6.72 8.88 4.15
CA GLY A 33 7.57 9.91 4.74
C GLY A 33 8.68 9.22 5.56
N LEU A 34 9.86 9.84 5.58
CA LEU A 34 11.15 9.27 6.00
C LEU A 34 11.66 8.13 5.12
N GLU A 35 12.95 8.18 4.85
CA GLU A 35 13.76 7.14 4.21
C GLU A 35 13.28 5.75 4.64
N PRO A 36 13.26 4.74 3.73
CA PRO A 36 12.88 3.39 4.14
C PRO A 36 13.75 3.04 5.34
N THR A 37 13.12 2.80 6.50
CA THR A 37 13.87 2.50 7.72
C THR A 37 14.76 1.31 7.42
N ALA A 38 15.98 1.28 7.97
CA ALA A 38 16.91 0.16 7.73
C ALA A 38 16.21 -1.21 7.92
N GLU A 39 15.22 -1.30 8.80
CA GLU A 39 14.36 -2.48 9.01
C GLU A 39 13.46 -2.85 7.80
N GLN A 40 12.90 -1.86 7.09
CA GLN A 40 12.16 -2.07 5.84
C GLN A 40 13.10 -2.47 4.69
N MET A 41 14.31 -1.90 4.62
CA MET A 41 15.33 -2.30 3.64
C MET A 41 15.90 -3.70 3.94
N GLN A 42 16.10 -4.04 5.21
CA GLN A 42 16.60 -5.34 5.66
C GLN A 42 15.55 -6.44 5.50
N SER A 43 14.27 -6.13 5.69
CA SER A 43 13.17 -7.09 5.52
C SER A 43 12.92 -7.47 4.06
N THR A 44 13.23 -6.56 3.12
CA THR A 44 12.97 -6.73 1.68
C THR A 44 14.17 -7.28 0.89
N LYS A 45 15.35 -7.40 1.52
CA LYS A 45 16.60 -7.90 0.90
C LYS A 45 16.93 -7.25 -0.46
N GLY A 46 16.46 -6.01 -0.71
CA GLY A 46 16.63 -5.32 -2.00
C GLY A 46 15.91 -5.97 -3.19
N GLN A 47 15.00 -6.91 -2.96
CA GLN A 47 14.24 -7.61 -4.01
C GLN A 47 12.82 -7.05 -4.19
N ASP A 48 12.35 -6.23 -3.25
CA ASP A 48 11.04 -5.61 -3.32
C ASP A 48 11.15 -4.18 -3.83
N TRP A 49 10.25 -3.83 -4.73
CA TRP A 49 10.12 -2.51 -5.34
C TRP A 49 8.83 -1.86 -4.89
N ILE A 50 8.83 -0.53 -4.91
CA ILE A 50 7.71 0.28 -4.45
C ILE A 50 7.16 1.06 -5.64
N ASN A 51 5.84 1.03 -5.80
CA ASN A 51 5.11 1.86 -6.76
C ASN A 51 4.04 2.66 -6.04
N THR A 52 4.09 3.96 -6.20
CA THR A 52 3.05 4.86 -5.67
C THR A 52 2.05 5.17 -6.76
N PHE A 53 0.78 5.11 -6.39
CA PHE A 53 -0.36 5.44 -7.22
C PHE A 53 -1.19 6.50 -6.52
N GLU A 54 -1.79 7.39 -7.30
CA GLU A 54 -2.81 8.30 -6.79
C GLU A 54 -4.10 8.02 -7.55
N GLN A 55 -5.15 7.64 -6.81
CA GLN A 55 -6.45 7.35 -7.39
C GLN A 55 -7.55 7.88 -6.48
N ASN A 56 -8.45 8.68 -7.05
CA ASN A 56 -9.59 9.28 -6.33
C ASN A 56 -9.20 10.05 -5.05
N GLY A 57 -8.02 10.69 -5.06
CA GLY A 57 -7.48 11.43 -3.92
C GLY A 57 -6.90 10.55 -2.81
N LEU A 58 -6.80 9.23 -3.02
CA LEU A 58 -6.05 8.32 -2.16
C LEU A 58 -4.65 8.10 -2.73
N THR A 59 -3.65 8.17 -1.85
CA THR A 59 -2.28 7.75 -2.17
C THR A 59 -2.11 6.29 -1.77
N ILE A 60 -1.81 5.44 -2.75
CA ILE A 60 -1.68 4.00 -2.58
C ILE A 60 -0.24 3.62 -2.91
N VAL A 61 0.46 3.04 -1.94
CA VAL A 61 1.83 2.56 -2.08
C VAL A 61 1.79 1.05 -2.18
N ALA A 62 2.21 0.51 -3.32
CA ALA A 62 2.29 -0.92 -3.56
C ALA A 62 3.71 -1.43 -3.42
N THR A 63 3.92 -2.38 -2.51
CA THR A 63 5.17 -3.11 -2.37
C THR A 63 5.04 -4.43 -3.13
N PHE A 64 5.97 -4.73 -4.02
CA PHE A 64 5.93 -5.95 -4.83
C PHE A 64 7.32 -6.53 -5.03
N ASN A 65 7.39 -7.85 -5.19
CA ASN A 65 8.65 -8.51 -5.50
C ASN A 65 9.06 -8.22 -6.96
N ALA A 66 10.23 -7.64 -7.19
CA ALA A 66 10.68 -7.25 -8.53
C ALA A 66 10.93 -8.44 -9.47
N ARG A 67 11.33 -9.60 -8.91
CA ARG A 67 11.61 -10.82 -9.67
C ARG A 67 10.32 -11.52 -10.09
N SER A 68 9.40 -11.71 -9.16
CA SER A 68 8.12 -12.41 -9.41
C SER A 68 7.01 -11.49 -9.89
N ARG A 69 7.19 -10.17 -9.78
CA ARG A 69 6.19 -9.11 -10.02
C ARG A 69 4.91 -9.23 -9.18
N LYS A 70 4.91 -10.05 -8.13
CA LYS A 70 3.77 -10.23 -7.22
C LYS A 70 3.72 -9.13 -6.18
N VAL A 71 2.54 -8.53 -6.00
CA VAL A 71 2.29 -7.58 -4.91
C VAL A 71 2.31 -8.33 -3.58
N ARG A 72 3.02 -7.77 -2.60
CA ARG A 72 3.14 -8.33 -1.24
C ARG A 72 2.20 -7.62 -0.28
N ASP A 73 2.18 -6.29 -0.36
CA ASP A 73 1.34 -5.44 0.45
C ASP A 73 0.97 -4.15 -0.30
N LEU A 74 -0.15 -3.56 0.09
CA LEU A 74 -0.57 -2.23 -0.33
C LEU A 74 -0.75 -1.37 0.92
N VAL A 75 -0.28 -0.13 0.90
CA VAL A 75 -0.50 0.84 1.96
C VAL A 75 -1.31 1.99 1.39
N VAL A 76 -2.40 2.34 2.06
CA VAL A 76 -3.16 3.56 1.77
C VAL A 76 -2.72 4.62 2.75
N VAL A 77 -2.17 5.72 2.25
CA VAL A 77 -1.72 6.83 3.08
C VAL A 77 -2.92 7.71 3.43
N GLY A 78 -3.02 8.06 4.70
CA GLY A 78 -4.04 8.93 5.25
C GLY A 78 -4.13 8.78 6.77
N SER A 79 -4.69 9.79 7.41
CA SER A 79 -4.79 9.86 8.88
C SER A 79 -6.13 9.36 9.42
N ASP A 80 -7.15 9.23 8.56
CA ASP A 80 -8.50 8.80 8.93
C ASP A 80 -8.75 7.35 8.49
N GLU A 81 -8.75 6.44 9.46
CA GLU A 81 -8.93 5.00 9.21
C GLU A 81 -10.27 4.70 8.53
N ASP A 82 -11.36 5.29 9.01
CA ASP A 82 -12.70 4.98 8.54
C ASP A 82 -12.92 5.48 7.10
N GLU A 83 -12.40 6.66 6.77
CA GLU A 83 -12.36 7.17 5.40
C GLU A 83 -11.54 6.25 4.49
N ILE A 84 -10.36 5.81 4.93
CA ILE A 84 -9.53 4.87 4.17
C ILE A 84 -10.31 3.58 3.90
N LEU A 85 -10.89 2.98 4.94
CA LEU A 85 -11.63 1.73 4.81
C LEU A 85 -12.79 1.86 3.81
N ARG A 86 -13.57 2.94 3.89
CA ARG A 86 -14.68 3.19 2.96
C ARG A 86 -14.20 3.45 1.53
N ARG A 87 -13.25 4.36 1.34
CA ARG A 87 -12.80 4.76 0.00
C ARG A 87 -12.00 3.67 -0.71
N ALA A 88 -11.33 2.80 0.05
CA ALA A 88 -10.56 1.68 -0.45
C ALA A 88 -11.33 0.34 -0.48
N ASN A 89 -12.64 0.38 -0.18
CA ASN A 89 -13.52 -0.78 -0.08
C ASN A 89 -12.94 -1.92 0.78
N LEU A 90 -12.33 -1.56 1.91
CA LEU A 90 -11.71 -2.49 2.85
C LEU A 90 -12.66 -2.85 3.98
N SER A 91 -12.52 -4.08 4.47
CA SER A 91 -13.22 -4.58 5.64
C SER A 91 -12.22 -5.21 6.61
N LEU A 92 -12.30 -4.82 7.88
CA LEU A 92 -11.48 -5.39 8.96
C LEU A 92 -11.78 -6.88 9.18
N THR A 93 -12.97 -7.34 8.78
CA THR A 93 -13.42 -8.74 8.94
C THR A 93 -13.20 -9.58 7.68
N ALA A 94 -12.46 -9.09 6.69
CA ALA A 94 -12.23 -9.82 5.46
C ALA A 94 -11.44 -11.14 5.70
N PRO A 95 -11.83 -12.26 5.06
CA PRO A 95 -11.18 -13.55 5.27
C PRO A 95 -9.87 -13.72 4.48
N ASN A 96 -9.64 -12.91 3.45
CA ASN A 96 -8.54 -13.05 2.48
C ASN A 96 -7.39 -12.06 2.70
N TYR A 97 -7.60 -10.98 3.43
CA TYR A 97 -6.56 -10.00 3.75
C TYR A 97 -6.66 -9.54 5.22
N MET A 98 -5.61 -8.90 5.71
CA MET A 98 -5.63 -8.18 6.99
C MET A 98 -5.33 -6.71 6.72
N VAL A 99 -6.01 -5.85 7.47
CA VAL A 99 -5.73 -4.42 7.49
C VAL A 99 -5.01 -4.10 8.80
N LEU A 100 -3.87 -3.43 8.70
CA LEU A 100 -2.98 -3.11 9.81
C LEU A 100 -2.71 -1.61 9.81
N PRO A 101 -2.87 -0.90 10.93
CA PRO A 101 -2.51 0.51 11.00
C PRO A 101 -1.00 0.69 10.83
N VAL A 102 -0.60 1.70 10.06
CA VAL A 102 0.79 2.10 9.87
C VAL A 102 1.05 3.33 10.73
N ALA A 103 1.81 3.16 11.80
CA ALA A 103 2.18 4.24 12.69
C ALA A 103 3.32 5.09 12.08
N ASN A 104 3.34 6.38 12.42
CA ASN A 104 4.42 7.28 12.07
C ASN A 104 5.70 6.86 12.83
N PRO A 105 6.84 6.61 12.15
CA PRO A 105 8.07 6.21 12.82
C PRO A 105 8.63 7.30 13.76
N SER A 106 8.34 8.58 13.49
CA SER A 106 8.72 9.69 14.37
C SER A 106 7.74 9.90 15.53
N ASN A 107 6.51 9.40 15.41
CA ASN A 107 5.48 9.51 16.45
C ASN A 107 4.53 8.30 16.40
N ASN A 108 4.83 7.25 17.16
CA ASN A 108 4.07 6.00 17.16
C ASN A 108 2.59 6.12 17.61
N ARG A 109 2.15 7.30 18.06
CA ARG A 109 0.74 7.60 18.39
C ARG A 109 -0.07 8.10 17.20
N GLU A 110 0.59 8.45 16.09
CA GLU A 110 -0.04 8.94 14.88
C GLU A 110 -0.09 7.83 13.83
N ILE A 111 -1.26 7.61 13.25
CA ILE A 111 -1.43 6.71 12.12
C ILE A 111 -1.30 7.52 10.83
N ILE A 112 -0.40 7.07 9.96
CA ILE A 112 -0.11 7.69 8.66
C ILE A 112 -0.72 6.91 7.49
N GLY A 113 -1.34 5.77 7.77
CA GLY A 113 -2.05 4.98 6.77
C GLY A 113 -2.49 3.62 7.25
N MET A 114 -3.11 2.88 6.35
CA MET A 114 -3.52 1.49 6.58
C MET A 114 -2.81 0.58 5.58
N ARG A 115 -2.11 -0.42 6.10
CA ARG A 115 -1.47 -1.48 5.33
C ARG A 115 -2.45 -2.63 5.14
N VAL A 116 -2.56 -3.13 3.93
CA VAL A 116 -3.34 -4.30 3.54
C VAL A 116 -2.36 -5.38 3.11
N VAL A 117 -2.42 -6.53 3.79
CA VAL A 117 -1.59 -7.70 3.50
C VAL A 117 -2.47 -8.88 3.18
N ASP A 118 -2.03 -9.71 2.23
CA ASP A 118 -2.68 -11.00 1.96
C ASP A 118 -2.49 -11.93 3.16
N ARG A 119 -3.50 -12.76 3.47
CA ARG A 119 -3.43 -13.73 4.59
C ARG A 119 -2.70 -15.02 4.25
N LYS A 120 -2.42 -15.30 2.97
CA LYS A 120 -1.89 -16.58 2.50
C LYS A 120 -0.37 -16.64 2.42
#